data_AF-A0A7S4EVW5-F1
#
_entry.id   AF-A0A7S4EVW5-F1
#
_cell.length_a   1.000
_cell.length_b   1.000
_cell.length_c   1.000
_cell.angle_alpha   90.00
_cell.angle_beta   90.00
_cell.angle_gamma   90.00
#
_symmetry.space_group_name_H-M   'P 1'
#
loop_
_entity.id
_entity.type
_entity.pdbx_description
1 polymer ?
#
loop_
_entity_poly.entity_id
_entity_poly.type
_entity_poly.pdbx_seq_one_letter_code
_entity_poly.pdbx_strand_id
1 'polypeptide(L)'
;VEVINGNLQEEMQQLEPKGSLLRSAPLFRTPSLADLSSAVKTRLTPLSRACSLITVDEGEALEDPESASVLDDADTAYAKMPEAATAAKTETAASKMLNRTSRERKGALASVDEEQQLKKATAKHMTASGFVNQSRADLEMKPAPTGLKWWGWQPHSLLYLSALGQFMGASLFMVACVMGLPHVSQSKLQENLLIYVPSVIGSGAFTFASFVFLAEVTHSFNVLTLPDKFSYGYFVALNNVFGSILYEIASLAYFVQEPFFSDAVVESASMWGVRFGYAAGSAFFVIGGILSFCELFTD
;
A
#
# COMPACT_ATOMS: atom_id res chain seq x y z
N VAL A 1 -15.17 10.31 55.39
CA VAL A 1 -14.76 11.49 54.59
C VAL A 1 -13.82 12.40 55.38
N GLU A 2 -13.95 12.55 56.71
CA GLU A 2 -12.98 13.34 57.50
C GLU A 2 -11.62 12.67 57.76
N VAL A 3 -11.53 11.34 57.76
CA VAL A 3 -10.25 10.63 58.04
C VAL A 3 -9.29 10.64 56.84
N ILE A 4 -9.79 10.91 55.62
CA ILE A 4 -8.96 10.91 54.39
C ILE A 4 -8.26 12.27 54.17
N ASN A 5 -8.75 13.36 54.77
CA ASN A 5 -8.16 14.69 54.59
C ASN A 5 -6.92 14.94 55.46
N GLY A 6 -6.67 14.13 56.50
CA GLY A 6 -5.52 14.32 57.40
C GLY A 6 -4.18 13.93 56.77
N ASN A 7 -4.14 12.84 56.00
CA ASN A 7 -2.88 12.32 55.45
C ASN A 7 -2.34 13.10 54.25
N LEU A 8 -3.18 13.86 53.54
CA LEU A 8 -2.75 14.62 52.36
C LEU A 8 -1.97 15.90 52.73
N GLN A 9 -2.18 16.46 53.93
CA GLN A 9 -1.43 17.64 54.37
C GLN A 9 0.00 17.30 54.85
N GLU A 10 0.22 16.10 55.41
CA GLU A 10 1.58 15.69 55.80
C GLU A 10 2.46 15.32 54.61
N GLU A 11 1.91 14.74 53.53
CA GLU A 11 2.69 14.45 52.31
C GLU A 11 3.05 15.72 51.52
N MET A 12 2.24 16.77 51.57
CA MET A 12 2.55 18.02 50.86
C MET A 12 3.64 18.86 51.54
N GLN A 13 3.94 18.64 52.83
CA GLN A 13 5.03 19.36 53.53
C GLN A 13 6.42 18.75 53.32
N GLN A 14 6.53 17.54 52.73
CA GLN A 14 7.84 16.95 52.40
C GLN A 14 8.37 17.32 51.01
N LEU A 15 7.60 18.07 50.22
CA LEU A 15 8.00 18.55 48.89
C LEU A 15 8.55 19.98 48.95
N GLU A 16 9.63 20.19 49.72
CA GLU A 16 10.48 21.36 49.52
C GLU A 16 11.32 21.20 48.24
N PRO A 17 11.49 22.27 47.42
CA PRO A 17 12.20 22.17 46.16
C PRO A 17 13.71 22.16 46.42
N LYS A 18 14.33 20.96 46.35
CA LYS A 18 15.78 20.85 46.18
C LYS A 18 16.17 21.39 44.80
N GLY A 19 16.42 22.70 44.74
CA GLY A 19 17.15 23.32 43.65
C GLY A 19 18.55 22.71 43.53
N SER A 20 19.03 22.60 42.29
CA SER A 20 20.39 22.21 41.87
C SER A 20 20.64 20.77 41.38
N LEU A 21 19.81 20.23 40.47
CA LEU A 21 20.19 19.06 39.64
C LEU A 21 19.94 19.26 38.13
N LEU A 22 20.11 20.48 37.62
CA LEU A 22 20.29 20.74 36.18
C LEU A 22 21.78 20.70 35.82
N ARG A 23 22.45 19.57 36.06
CA ARG A 23 23.76 19.29 35.46
C ARG A 23 23.63 18.06 34.57
N SER A 24 23.77 18.31 33.27
CA SER A 24 23.98 17.34 32.18
C SER A 24 22.94 16.22 32.12
N ALA A 25 21.77 16.52 31.55
CA ALA A 25 20.96 15.48 30.92
C ALA A 25 21.82 14.79 29.85
N PRO A 26 21.93 13.44 29.84
CA PRO A 26 22.64 12.74 28.80
C PRO A 26 22.01 13.11 27.46
N LEU A 27 22.84 13.49 26.48
CA LEU A 27 22.39 13.73 25.12
C LEU A 27 21.56 12.54 24.66
N PHE A 28 20.30 12.80 24.29
CA PHE A 28 19.38 11.85 23.69
C PHE A 28 20.10 11.09 22.58
N ARG A 29 20.47 9.83 22.83
CA ARG A 29 20.92 8.95 21.77
C ARG A 29 19.67 8.39 21.12
N THR A 30 19.30 8.94 19.97
CA THR A 30 18.26 8.33 19.14
C THR A 30 18.73 6.93 18.72
N PRO A 31 17.91 5.88 18.90
CA PRO A 31 18.29 4.55 18.45
C PRO A 31 18.49 4.59 16.93
N SER A 32 19.54 3.93 16.44
CA SER A 32 19.78 3.83 15.01
C SER A 32 18.76 2.90 14.36
N LEU A 33 18.55 3.02 13.04
CA LEU A 33 17.71 2.07 12.28
C LEU A 33 18.18 0.61 12.45
N ALA A 34 19.49 0.40 12.67
CA ALA A 34 20.04 -0.93 12.94
C ALA A 34 19.60 -1.48 14.31
N ASP A 35 19.54 -0.63 15.34
CA ASP A 35 19.08 -1.01 16.68
C ASP A 35 17.58 -1.40 16.65
N LEU A 36 16.77 -0.61 15.93
CA LEU A 36 15.36 -0.91 15.69
C LEU A 36 15.18 -2.25 14.94
N SER A 37 15.92 -2.46 13.85
CA SER A 37 15.84 -3.70 13.06
C SER A 37 16.23 -4.94 13.90
N SER A 38 17.26 -4.82 14.74
CA SER A 38 17.73 -5.90 15.61
C SER A 38 16.71 -6.27 16.69
N ALA A 39 16.08 -5.29 17.34
CA ALA A 39 15.04 -5.58 18.34
C ALA A 39 13.78 -6.17 17.74
N VAL A 40 13.34 -5.68 16.57
CA VAL A 40 12.22 -6.28 15.84
C VAL A 40 12.50 -7.76 15.56
N LYS A 41 13.68 -8.10 15.03
CA LYS A 41 14.08 -9.49 14.80
C LYS A 41 14.06 -10.32 16.09
N THR A 42 14.59 -9.78 17.18
CA THR A 42 14.70 -10.47 18.48
C THR A 42 13.33 -10.76 19.10
N ARG A 43 12.34 -9.86 18.97
CA ARG A 43 10.98 -10.10 19.46
C ARG A 43 10.15 -11.00 18.54
N LEU A 44 10.41 -10.97 17.23
CA LEU A 44 9.75 -11.84 16.28
C LEU A 44 10.27 -13.29 16.33
N THR A 45 11.49 -13.53 16.82
CA THR A 45 12.06 -14.90 16.91
C THR A 45 11.24 -15.85 17.79
N PRO A 46 10.84 -15.47 19.03
CA PRO A 46 9.99 -16.32 19.86
C PRO A 46 8.58 -16.47 19.28
N LEU A 47 8.03 -15.44 18.61
CA LEU A 47 6.75 -15.53 17.89
C LEU A 47 6.82 -16.53 16.72
N SER A 48 7.88 -16.48 15.92
CA SER A 48 8.14 -17.44 14.85
C SER A 48 8.27 -18.87 15.39
N ARG A 49 8.97 -19.05 16.53
CA ARG A 49 9.07 -20.36 17.22
C ARG A 49 7.74 -20.85 17.81
N ALA A 50 6.92 -19.94 18.34
CA ALA A 50 5.60 -20.27 18.85
C ALA A 50 4.65 -20.66 17.72
N CYS A 51 4.71 -19.97 16.56
CA CYS A 51 3.94 -20.34 15.39
C CYS A 51 4.37 -21.70 14.78
N SER A 52 5.68 -22.02 14.79
CA SER A 52 6.16 -23.35 14.37
C SER A 52 5.81 -24.48 15.35
N LEU A 53 5.44 -24.16 16.59
CA LEU A 53 4.92 -25.16 17.55
C LEU A 53 3.42 -25.40 17.39
N ILE A 54 2.71 -24.58 16.60
CA ILE A 54 1.28 -24.70 16.33
C ILE A 54 1.01 -25.38 14.97
N THR A 55 2.04 -25.55 14.12
CA THR A 55 1.92 -26.43 12.95
C THR A 55 1.84 -27.87 13.42
N VAL A 56 0.62 -28.40 13.36
CA VAL A 56 0.26 -29.80 13.55
C VAL A 56 1.17 -30.70 12.73
N ASP A 57 1.61 -31.76 13.39
CA ASP A 57 2.33 -32.92 12.88
C ASP A 57 1.54 -33.59 11.74
N GLU A 58 1.68 -33.08 10.52
CA GLU A 58 1.26 -33.77 9.31
C GLU A 58 2.48 -34.45 8.68
N GLY A 59 2.64 -35.74 9.03
CA GLY A 59 2.86 -36.82 8.08
C GLY A 59 4.15 -36.78 7.25
N GLU A 60 5.12 -37.59 7.68
CA GLU A 60 6.18 -38.12 6.83
C GLU A 60 5.65 -38.78 5.54
N ALA A 61 6.15 -38.34 4.38
CA ALA A 61 6.37 -39.12 3.15
C ALA A 61 7.17 -38.24 2.16
N LEU A 62 8.47 -38.49 1.98
CA LEU A 62 9.11 -39.34 0.95
C LEU A 62 9.45 -38.58 -0.36
N GLU A 63 10.74 -38.67 -0.72
CA GLU A 63 11.36 -38.60 -2.06
C GLU A 63 11.44 -37.21 -2.74
N ASP A 64 12.45 -36.82 -3.52
CA ASP A 64 13.88 -37.12 -3.74
C ASP A 64 14.36 -35.94 -4.65
N PRO A 65 15.65 -35.55 -4.71
CA PRO A 65 16.08 -34.33 -5.40
C PRO A 65 16.69 -34.62 -6.77
N GLU A 66 16.21 -33.98 -7.84
CA GLU A 66 17.02 -33.86 -9.06
C GLU A 66 16.57 -32.74 -10.01
N SER A 67 17.56 -32.12 -10.66
CA SER A 67 17.52 -31.28 -11.86
C SER A 67 17.20 -29.78 -11.71
N ALA A 68 18.26 -28.97 -11.72
CA ALA A 68 18.28 -27.70 -12.45
C ALA A 68 19.74 -27.30 -12.75
N SER A 69 20.21 -27.77 -13.90
CA SER A 69 21.44 -27.35 -14.55
C SER A 69 21.16 -26.22 -15.55
N VAL A 70 22.21 -25.45 -15.85
CA VAL A 70 22.42 -24.63 -17.06
C VAL A 70 21.85 -23.21 -17.01
N LEU A 71 22.76 -22.23 -16.96
CA LEU A 71 22.73 -21.05 -17.83
C LEU A 71 24.15 -20.44 -17.87
N ASP A 72 24.86 -20.80 -18.94
CA ASP A 72 26.11 -20.19 -19.39
C ASP A 72 25.85 -18.88 -20.14
N ASP A 73 26.80 -17.96 -19.96
CA ASP A 73 27.43 -17.08 -20.95
C ASP A 73 26.58 -16.25 -21.93
N ALA A 74 26.69 -14.92 -21.78
CA ALA A 74 26.63 -14.00 -22.90
C ALA A 74 27.42 -12.71 -22.59
N ASP A 75 28.74 -12.81 -22.63
CA ASP A 75 29.60 -11.70 -23.02
C ASP A 75 29.63 -11.63 -24.57
N THR A 76 29.63 -10.40 -25.13
CA THR A 76 30.58 -9.93 -26.16
C THR A 76 29.96 -8.96 -27.19
N ALA A 77 30.59 -7.79 -27.25
CA ALA A 77 30.85 -6.92 -28.41
C ALA A 77 29.74 -6.08 -29.05
N TYR A 78 29.87 -4.77 -28.86
CA TYR A 78 29.71 -3.79 -29.94
C TYR A 78 30.87 -2.81 -29.95
N ALA A 79 31.71 -2.89 -31.00
CA ALA A 79 32.71 -1.88 -31.32
C ALA A 79 32.76 -1.63 -32.86
N LYS A 80 32.56 -0.36 -33.20
CA LYS A 80 33.24 0.46 -34.24
C LYS A 80 33.21 0.07 -35.74
N MET A 81 32.57 0.97 -36.53
CA MET A 81 33.03 1.73 -37.74
C MET A 81 33.63 0.96 -38.97
N PRO A 82 33.89 1.57 -40.16
CA PRO A 82 33.51 2.87 -40.76
C PRO A 82 33.00 2.80 -42.24
N GLU A 83 32.41 3.93 -42.67
CA GLU A 83 32.66 4.75 -43.88
C GLU A 83 33.42 4.23 -45.14
N ALA A 84 32.81 4.49 -46.31
CA ALA A 84 33.39 5.14 -47.53
C ALA A 84 33.36 4.40 -48.90
N ALA A 85 32.91 5.18 -49.91
CA ALA A 85 33.36 5.28 -51.31
C ALA A 85 33.10 4.12 -52.32
N THR A 86 32.15 4.22 -53.25
CA THR A 86 32.13 4.89 -54.60
C THR A 86 33.04 4.33 -55.71
N ALA A 87 32.41 3.79 -56.77
CA ALA A 87 32.75 3.80 -58.23
C ALA A 87 32.09 2.55 -58.87
N ALA A 88 31.52 2.45 -60.08
CA ALA A 88 31.47 3.21 -61.33
C ALA A 88 30.15 2.81 -62.06
N LYS A 89 29.39 3.71 -62.72
CA LYS A 89 29.37 3.95 -64.20
C LYS A 89 29.80 2.71 -65.00
N THR A 90 29.01 2.07 -65.86
CA THR A 90 28.17 2.58 -66.98
C THR A 90 27.39 1.42 -67.58
N GLU A 91 26.07 1.54 -67.80
CA GLU A 91 25.43 0.92 -68.97
C GLU A 91 23.99 1.44 -69.20
N THR A 92 23.77 1.86 -70.45
CA THR A 92 22.52 1.66 -71.21
C THR A 92 21.32 2.56 -70.91
N ALA A 93 21.38 3.78 -71.45
CA ALA A 93 20.27 4.73 -71.53
C ALA A 93 19.04 4.22 -72.33
N ALA A 94 19.18 3.17 -73.15
CA ALA A 94 18.07 2.57 -73.89
C ALA A 94 17.20 1.61 -73.04
N SER A 95 17.78 0.89 -72.06
CA SER A 95 17.02 0.03 -71.12
C SER A 95 16.28 0.84 -70.05
N LYS A 96 16.69 2.08 -69.79
CA LYS A 96 16.01 2.96 -68.84
C LYS A 96 14.67 3.48 -69.35
N MET A 97 14.49 3.69 -70.66
CA MET A 97 13.21 4.19 -71.19
C MET A 97 12.14 3.09 -71.28
N LEU A 98 12.51 1.85 -71.59
CA LEU A 98 11.54 0.74 -71.65
C LEU A 98 11.06 0.29 -70.26
N ASN A 99 11.92 0.40 -69.25
CA ASN A 99 11.54 0.18 -67.86
C ASN A 99 10.68 1.32 -67.27
N ARG A 100 10.75 2.54 -67.83
CA ARG A 100 10.00 3.70 -67.34
C ARG A 100 8.51 3.59 -67.71
N THR A 101 8.20 3.23 -68.94
CA THR A 101 6.81 3.04 -69.39
C THR A 101 6.13 1.81 -68.79
N SER A 102 6.89 0.74 -68.48
CA SER A 102 6.37 -0.42 -67.74
C SER A 102 6.14 -0.12 -66.25
N ARG A 103 7.00 0.69 -65.62
CA ARG A 103 6.79 1.19 -64.24
C ARG A 103 5.59 2.14 -64.13
N GLU A 104 5.37 3.01 -65.11
CA GLU A 104 4.24 3.95 -65.10
C GLU A 104 2.90 3.23 -65.25
N ARG A 105 2.81 2.16 -66.08
CA ARG A 105 1.61 1.31 -66.13
C ARG A 105 1.42 0.47 -64.87
N LYS A 106 2.48 -0.06 -64.26
CA LYS A 106 2.37 -0.78 -62.96
C LYS A 106 2.00 0.16 -61.80
N GLY A 107 2.49 1.40 -61.80
CA GLY A 107 2.13 2.40 -60.79
C GLY A 107 0.66 2.81 -60.86
N ALA A 108 0.13 2.98 -62.07
CA ALA A 108 -1.28 3.34 -62.27
C ALA A 108 -2.27 2.19 -61.94
N LEU A 109 -1.86 0.92 -62.09
CA LEU A 109 -2.65 -0.22 -61.61
C LEU A 109 -2.52 -0.44 -60.10
N ALA A 110 -1.33 -0.23 -59.53
CA ALA A 110 -1.12 -0.33 -58.08
C ALA A 110 -1.89 0.74 -57.30
N SER A 111 -2.03 1.96 -57.85
CA SER A 111 -2.80 3.03 -57.19
C SER A 111 -4.30 2.75 -57.12
N VAL A 112 -4.85 2.01 -58.08
CA VAL A 112 -6.29 1.63 -58.08
C VAL A 112 -6.55 0.52 -57.05
N ASP A 113 -5.63 -0.44 -56.91
CA ASP A 113 -5.73 -1.47 -55.86
C ASP A 113 -5.48 -0.90 -54.46
N GLU A 114 -4.55 0.05 -54.28
CA GLU A 114 -4.34 0.72 -52.99
C GLU A 114 -5.56 1.54 -52.57
N GLU A 115 -6.23 2.24 -53.48
CA GLU A 115 -7.44 3.00 -53.14
C GLU A 115 -8.60 2.06 -52.75
N GLN A 116 -8.73 0.91 -53.42
CA GLN A 116 -9.73 -0.10 -53.04
C GLN A 116 -9.39 -0.80 -51.71
N GLN A 117 -8.11 -1.08 -51.45
CA GLN A 117 -7.66 -1.65 -50.18
C GLN A 117 -7.83 -0.65 -49.03
N LEU A 118 -7.55 0.64 -49.26
CA LEU A 118 -7.77 1.69 -48.27
C LEU A 118 -9.26 1.82 -47.96
N LYS A 119 -10.14 1.87 -48.97
CA LYS A 119 -11.60 1.90 -48.75
C LYS A 119 -12.12 0.67 -48.00
N LYS A 120 -11.62 -0.53 -48.31
CA LYS A 120 -11.95 -1.76 -47.56
C LYS A 120 -11.41 -1.74 -46.13
N ALA A 121 -10.20 -1.23 -45.91
CA ALA A 121 -9.62 -1.09 -44.59
C ALA A 121 -10.40 -0.07 -43.74
N THR A 122 -10.77 1.08 -44.31
CA THR A 122 -11.59 2.09 -43.63
C THR A 122 -13.00 1.56 -43.32
N ALA A 123 -13.64 0.83 -44.25
CA ALA A 123 -14.94 0.21 -44.01
C ALA A 123 -14.89 -0.85 -42.89
N LYS A 124 -13.83 -1.66 -42.86
CA LYS A 124 -13.59 -2.65 -41.80
C LYS A 124 -13.30 -1.99 -40.44
N HIS A 125 -12.59 -0.85 -40.44
CA HIS A 125 -12.35 -0.07 -39.23
C HIS A 125 -13.63 0.60 -38.71
N MET A 126 -14.52 1.07 -39.59
CA MET A 126 -15.81 1.64 -39.19
C MET A 126 -16.77 0.59 -38.62
N THR A 127 -16.77 -0.65 -39.13
CA THR A 127 -17.58 -1.74 -38.56
C THR A 127 -17.02 -2.25 -37.23
N ALA A 128 -15.69 -2.33 -37.10
CA ALA A 128 -15.05 -2.68 -35.82
C ALA A 128 -15.27 -1.60 -34.74
N SER A 129 -15.16 -0.32 -35.10
CA SER A 129 -15.47 0.79 -34.18
C SER A 129 -16.95 0.85 -33.81
N GLY A 130 -17.85 0.50 -34.72
CA GLY A 130 -19.29 0.36 -34.44
C GLY A 130 -19.59 -0.74 -33.43
N PHE A 131 -18.93 -1.91 -33.55
CA PHE A 131 -19.11 -3.04 -32.63
C PHE A 131 -18.52 -2.78 -31.24
N VAL A 132 -17.39 -2.05 -31.16
CA VAL A 132 -16.80 -1.60 -29.88
C VAL A 132 -17.68 -0.57 -29.18
N ASN A 133 -18.30 0.36 -29.93
CA ASN A 133 -19.23 1.32 -29.35
C ASN A 133 -20.57 0.71 -28.95
N GLN A 134 -21.05 -0.31 -29.68
CA GLN A 134 -22.30 -0.99 -29.35
C GLN A 134 -22.15 -1.88 -28.11
N SER A 135 -20.98 -2.51 -27.93
CA SER A 135 -20.63 -3.22 -26.69
C SER A 135 -20.52 -2.26 -25.48
N ARG A 136 -20.17 -0.99 -25.72
CA ARG A 136 -20.10 0.06 -24.69
C ARG A 136 -21.48 0.61 -24.35
N ALA A 137 -22.36 0.73 -25.35
CA ALA A 137 -23.76 1.13 -25.18
C ALA A 137 -24.61 0.04 -24.50
N ASP A 138 -24.33 -1.25 -24.76
CA ASP A 138 -25.01 -2.36 -24.07
C ASP A 138 -24.47 -2.60 -22.64
N LEU A 139 -23.29 -2.05 -22.30
CA LEU A 139 -22.78 -1.93 -20.93
C LEU A 139 -23.30 -0.68 -20.21
N GLU A 140 -23.80 0.31 -20.95
CA GLU A 140 -24.51 1.46 -20.41
C GLU A 140 -26.00 1.12 -20.21
N MET A 141 -26.46 1.18 -18.97
CA MET A 141 -27.88 1.06 -18.54
C MET A 141 -28.46 -0.34 -18.33
N LYS A 142 -27.71 -1.24 -17.69
CA LYS A 142 -28.38 -2.04 -16.65
C LYS A 142 -28.58 -1.10 -15.47
N PRO A 143 -29.82 -0.71 -15.10
CA PRO A 143 -30.03 0.16 -13.94
C PRO A 143 -29.32 -0.48 -12.76
N ALA A 144 -28.46 0.30 -12.10
CA ALA A 144 -27.78 -0.15 -10.89
C ALA A 144 -28.87 -0.75 -9.99
N PRO A 145 -28.70 -2.00 -9.48
CA PRO A 145 -29.72 -2.63 -8.67
C PRO A 145 -30.13 -1.66 -7.56
N THR A 146 -31.38 -1.22 -7.58
CA THR A 146 -31.96 -0.15 -6.77
C THR A 146 -32.23 -0.60 -5.32
N GLY A 147 -31.32 -1.38 -4.75
CA GLY A 147 -31.45 -1.93 -3.41
C GLY A 147 -30.09 -2.02 -2.72
N LEU A 148 -30.06 -1.57 -1.47
CA LEU A 148 -28.93 -1.74 -0.57
C LEU A 148 -28.65 -3.24 -0.42
N LYS A 149 -27.54 -3.71 -1.02
CA LYS A 149 -27.06 -5.07 -0.82
C LYS A 149 -26.18 -5.10 0.43
N TRP A 150 -26.73 -5.61 1.53
CA TRP A 150 -26.02 -5.80 2.79
C TRP A 150 -24.88 -6.82 2.71
N TRP A 151 -24.94 -7.74 1.74
CA TRP A 151 -23.93 -8.78 1.56
C TRP A 151 -23.68 -9.07 0.09
N GLY A 152 -22.41 -9.29 -0.24
CA GLY A 152 -21.95 -9.68 -1.57
C GLY A 152 -20.47 -10.01 -1.54
N TRP A 153 -20.09 -11.16 -2.11
CA TRP A 153 -18.70 -11.56 -2.24
C TRP A 153 -18.11 -10.98 -3.54
N GLN A 154 -17.15 -10.06 -3.43
CA GLN A 154 -16.53 -9.38 -4.57
C GLN A 154 -15.00 -9.27 -4.42
N PRO A 155 -14.28 -10.40 -4.38
CA PRO A 155 -12.84 -10.42 -4.06
C PRO A 155 -11.96 -9.68 -5.08
N HIS A 156 -12.47 -9.43 -6.29
CA HIS A 156 -11.77 -8.69 -7.34
C HIS A 156 -12.02 -7.17 -7.31
N SER A 157 -12.93 -6.69 -6.45
CA SER A 157 -13.17 -5.26 -6.28
C SER A 157 -12.18 -4.68 -5.27
N LEU A 158 -11.45 -3.63 -5.65
CA LEU A 158 -10.55 -2.93 -4.74
C LEU A 158 -11.31 -2.28 -3.58
N LEU A 159 -12.52 -1.76 -3.82
CA LEU A 159 -13.41 -1.25 -2.76
C LEU A 159 -13.75 -2.36 -1.75
N TYR A 160 -14.07 -3.56 -2.23
CA TYR A 160 -14.37 -4.70 -1.36
C TYR A 160 -13.15 -5.10 -0.52
N LEU A 161 -11.97 -5.22 -1.13
CA LEU A 161 -10.73 -5.55 -0.43
C LEU A 161 -10.33 -4.48 0.60
N SER A 162 -10.49 -3.20 0.26
CA SER A 162 -10.30 -2.10 1.20
C SER A 162 -11.25 -2.20 2.39
N ALA A 163 -12.55 -2.32 2.15
CA ALA A 163 -13.55 -2.43 3.21
C ALA A 163 -13.29 -3.65 4.11
N LEU A 164 -12.93 -4.79 3.52
CA LEU A 164 -12.56 -6.00 4.26
C LEU A 164 -11.32 -5.79 5.13
N GLY A 165 -10.27 -5.17 4.58
CA GLY A 165 -9.05 -4.85 5.32
C GLY A 165 -9.29 -3.88 6.48
N GLN A 166 -10.11 -2.84 6.26
CA GLN A 166 -10.52 -1.93 7.34
C GLN A 166 -11.33 -2.64 8.43
N PHE A 167 -12.26 -3.51 8.04
CA PHE A 167 -13.05 -4.30 8.98
C PHE A 167 -12.17 -5.23 9.83
N MET A 168 -11.22 -5.92 9.21
CA MET A 168 -10.24 -6.76 9.93
C MET A 168 -9.37 -5.93 10.87
N GLY A 169 -8.86 -4.79 10.42
CA GLY A 169 -8.05 -3.87 11.23
C GLY A 169 -8.81 -3.37 12.46
N ALA A 170 -10.05 -2.90 12.25
CA ALA A 170 -10.92 -2.43 13.33
C ALA A 170 -11.25 -3.53 14.34
N SER A 171 -11.49 -4.76 13.86
CA SER A 171 -11.77 -5.91 14.73
C SER A 171 -10.57 -6.23 15.63
N LEU A 172 -9.36 -6.24 15.08
CA LEU A 172 -8.12 -6.47 15.85
C LEU A 172 -7.87 -5.36 16.87
N PHE A 173 -8.11 -4.09 16.49
CA PHE A 173 -8.02 -2.98 17.43
C PHE A 173 -9.05 -3.07 18.55
N MET A 174 -10.27 -3.52 18.25
CA MET A 174 -11.29 -3.71 19.28
C MET A 174 -10.86 -4.79 20.28
N VAL A 175 -10.26 -5.87 19.82
CA VAL A 175 -9.64 -6.88 20.70
C VAL A 175 -8.54 -6.24 21.56
N ALA A 176 -7.61 -5.50 20.96
CA ALA A 176 -6.54 -4.83 21.68
C ALA A 176 -7.07 -3.84 22.74
N CYS A 177 -8.14 -3.08 22.43
CA CYS A 177 -8.79 -2.15 23.35
C CYS A 177 -9.43 -2.87 24.54
N VAL A 178 -10.16 -3.95 24.30
CA VAL A 178 -10.78 -4.76 25.37
C VAL A 178 -9.71 -5.37 26.27
N MET A 179 -8.64 -5.89 25.67
CA MET A 179 -7.53 -6.50 26.40
C MET A 179 -6.67 -5.48 27.16
N GLY A 180 -6.66 -4.23 26.69
CA GLY A 180 -6.01 -3.09 27.34
C GLY A 180 -6.78 -2.48 28.51
N LEU A 181 -7.99 -2.95 28.79
CA LEU A 181 -8.74 -2.50 29.96
C LEU A 181 -8.02 -2.88 31.27
N PRO A 182 -8.10 -2.04 32.31
CA PRO A 182 -7.55 -2.36 33.62
C PRO A 182 -8.05 -3.75 34.07
N HIS A 183 -7.12 -4.57 34.58
CA HIS A 183 -7.37 -5.91 35.12
C HIS A 183 -7.63 -7.05 34.11
N VAL A 184 -7.63 -6.81 32.80
CA VAL A 184 -7.83 -7.87 31.78
C VAL A 184 -6.52 -8.57 31.41
N SER A 185 -5.46 -7.81 31.16
CA SER A 185 -4.10 -8.33 30.97
C SER A 185 -3.31 -8.25 32.27
N GLN A 186 -2.85 -9.39 32.78
CA GLN A 186 -2.11 -9.46 34.05
C GLN A 186 -0.63 -9.79 33.86
N SER A 187 -0.23 -10.30 32.69
CA SER A 187 1.17 -10.64 32.41
C SER A 187 1.72 -9.85 31.23
N LYS A 188 3.04 -9.62 31.25
CA LYS A 188 3.74 -8.94 30.16
C LYS A 188 3.68 -9.72 28.85
N LEU A 189 3.68 -11.05 28.91
CA LEU A 189 3.49 -11.88 27.73
C LEU A 189 2.09 -11.69 27.12
N GLN A 190 1.07 -11.62 27.97
CA GLN A 190 -0.31 -11.38 27.56
C GLN A 190 -0.48 -9.98 26.96
N GLU A 191 0.17 -8.96 27.53
CA GLU A 191 0.19 -7.61 26.97
C GLU A 191 0.81 -7.58 25.56
N ASN A 192 1.96 -8.24 25.38
CA ASN A 192 2.60 -8.35 24.07
C ASN A 192 1.71 -9.06 23.03
N LEU A 193 1.08 -10.17 23.40
CA LEU A 193 0.34 -11.01 22.46
C LEU A 193 -1.10 -10.54 22.19
N LEU A 194 -1.77 -9.94 23.17
CA LEU A 194 -3.20 -9.61 23.07
C LEU A 194 -3.46 -8.13 22.88
N ILE A 195 -2.47 -7.27 23.11
CA ILE A 195 -2.59 -5.84 22.85
C ILE A 195 -1.66 -5.45 21.71
N TYR A 196 -0.35 -5.74 21.81
CA TYR A 196 0.60 -5.18 20.85
C TYR A 196 0.56 -5.86 19.48
N VAL A 197 0.64 -7.20 19.43
CA VAL A 197 0.60 -7.93 18.16
C VAL A 197 -0.68 -7.63 17.36
N PRO A 198 -1.90 -7.66 17.95
CA PRO A 198 -3.12 -7.29 17.23
C PRO A 198 -3.12 -5.82 16.79
N SER A 199 -2.54 -4.91 17.58
CA SER A 199 -2.43 -3.49 17.19
C SER A 199 -1.56 -3.30 15.95
N VAL A 200 -0.40 -3.98 15.87
CA VAL A 200 0.50 -3.89 14.70
C VAL A 200 -0.13 -4.55 13.47
N ILE A 201 -0.72 -5.74 13.61
CA ILE A 201 -1.39 -6.41 12.50
C ILE A 201 -2.60 -5.58 12.04
N GLY A 202 -3.36 -5.01 12.98
CA GLY A 202 -4.51 -4.17 12.70
C GLY A 202 -4.15 -2.88 11.98
N SER A 203 -3.09 -2.19 12.41
CA SER A 203 -2.60 -0.99 11.74
C SER A 203 -2.01 -1.28 10.36
N GLY A 204 -1.36 -2.43 10.18
CA GLY A 204 -0.89 -2.91 8.88
C GLY A 204 -2.07 -3.17 7.92
N ALA A 205 -3.14 -3.79 8.41
CA ALA A 205 -4.37 -4.01 7.64
C ALA A 205 -5.04 -2.70 7.23
N PHE A 206 -5.12 -1.71 8.13
CA PHE A 206 -5.62 -0.36 7.82
C PHE A 206 -4.77 0.33 6.76
N THR A 207 -3.43 0.22 6.86
CA THR A 207 -2.50 0.82 5.91
C THR A 207 -2.68 0.22 4.52
N PHE A 208 -2.70 -1.11 4.43
CA PHE A 208 -2.95 -1.82 3.17
C PHE A 208 -4.29 -1.42 2.56
N ALA A 209 -5.37 -1.47 3.35
CA ALA A 209 -6.70 -1.10 2.90
C ALA A 209 -6.77 0.35 2.40
N SER A 210 -6.12 1.28 3.09
CA SER A 210 -6.12 2.69 2.73
C SER A 210 -5.38 2.97 1.43
N PHE A 211 -4.25 2.27 1.17
CA PHE A 211 -3.56 2.38 -0.11
C PHE A 211 -4.37 1.76 -1.26
N VAL A 212 -5.02 0.62 -1.03
CA VAL A 212 -5.92 0.01 -2.02
C VAL A 212 -7.08 0.95 -2.35
N PHE A 213 -7.68 1.57 -1.33
CA PHE A 213 -8.75 2.54 -1.53
C PHE A 213 -8.31 3.79 -2.28
N LEU A 214 -7.13 4.33 -1.94
CA LEU A 214 -6.57 5.47 -2.63
C LEU A 214 -6.31 5.14 -4.09
N ALA A 215 -5.74 3.96 -4.39
CA ALA A 215 -5.47 3.53 -5.76
C ALA A 215 -6.75 3.37 -6.59
N GLU A 216 -7.84 2.92 -5.98
CA GLU A 216 -9.16 2.87 -6.63
C GLU A 216 -9.66 4.28 -6.98
N VAL A 217 -9.61 5.22 -6.02
CA VAL A 217 -10.14 6.57 -6.19
C VAL A 217 -9.31 7.41 -7.18
N THR A 218 -7.98 7.24 -7.20
CA THR A 218 -7.10 7.94 -8.13
C THR A 218 -6.95 7.22 -9.47
N HIS A 219 -7.46 5.99 -9.58
CA HIS A 219 -7.19 5.07 -10.69
C HIS A 219 -5.69 4.90 -10.99
N SER A 220 -4.84 5.05 -9.96
CA SER A 220 -3.38 5.03 -10.08
C SER A 220 -2.74 4.47 -8.82
N PHE A 221 -1.78 3.56 -8.98
CA PHE A 221 -0.95 3.07 -7.86
C PHE A 221 0.06 4.12 -7.37
N ASN A 222 0.24 5.22 -8.11
CA ASN A 222 1.13 6.29 -7.68
C ASN A 222 0.39 7.23 -6.71
N VAL A 223 0.71 7.06 -5.42
CA VAL A 223 0.19 7.83 -4.28
C VAL A 223 0.43 9.35 -4.43
N LEU A 224 1.43 9.75 -5.21
CA LEU A 224 1.79 11.15 -5.42
C LEU A 224 1.04 11.78 -6.61
N THR A 225 0.30 10.99 -7.39
CA THR A 225 -0.50 11.52 -8.50
C THR A 225 -1.73 12.22 -7.92
N LEU A 226 -1.76 13.55 -8.07
CA LEU A 226 -2.95 14.33 -7.76
C LEU A 226 -4.04 14.02 -8.79
N PRO A 227 -5.29 13.80 -8.37
CA PRO A 227 -6.39 13.63 -9.30
C PRO A 227 -6.71 14.95 -10.01
N ASP A 228 -7.22 14.86 -11.24
CA ASP A 228 -7.64 16.04 -12.01
C ASP A 228 -8.79 16.80 -11.34
N LYS A 229 -9.59 16.10 -10.52
CA LYS A 229 -10.71 16.66 -9.74
C LYS A 229 -10.69 16.10 -8.31
N PHE A 230 -10.77 16.98 -7.33
CA PHE A 230 -10.91 16.61 -5.94
C PHE A 230 -12.36 16.20 -5.64
N SER A 231 -12.59 14.93 -5.32
CA SER A 231 -13.88 14.38 -4.90
C SER A 231 -13.91 14.12 -3.39
N TYR A 232 -15.11 13.91 -2.82
CA TYR A 232 -15.25 13.49 -1.41
C TYR A 232 -14.52 12.17 -1.14
N GLY A 233 -14.71 11.16 -1.99
CA GLY A 233 -13.97 9.90 -1.92
C GLY A 233 -12.44 10.08 -1.86
N TYR A 234 -11.86 11.06 -2.55
CA TYR A 234 -10.42 11.34 -2.48
C TYR A 234 -10.00 11.87 -1.09
N PHE A 235 -10.77 12.78 -0.51
CA PHE A 235 -10.51 13.25 0.85
C PHE A 235 -10.72 12.15 1.88
N VAL A 236 -11.72 11.28 1.71
CA VAL A 236 -11.90 10.09 2.57
C VAL A 236 -10.66 9.20 2.47
N ALA A 237 -10.17 8.92 1.26
CA ALA A 237 -9.00 8.09 1.05
C ALA A 237 -7.74 8.68 1.69
N LEU A 238 -7.51 9.99 1.53
CA LEU A 238 -6.40 10.67 2.19
C LEU A 238 -6.48 10.59 3.72
N ASN A 239 -7.65 10.87 4.30
CA ASN A 239 -7.84 10.78 5.75
C ASN A 239 -7.56 9.35 6.26
N ASN A 240 -8.03 8.32 5.54
CA ASN A 240 -7.76 6.93 5.89
C ASN A 240 -6.26 6.60 5.83
N VAL A 241 -5.54 7.07 4.82
CA VAL A 241 -4.08 6.89 4.71
C VAL A 241 -3.35 7.57 5.87
N PHE A 242 -3.65 8.84 6.14
CA PHE A 242 -3.02 9.57 7.26
C PHE A 242 -3.32 8.93 8.61
N GLY A 243 -4.58 8.55 8.84
CA GLY A 243 -5.00 7.83 10.03
C GLY A 243 -4.22 6.53 10.20
N SER A 244 -4.15 5.72 9.15
CA SER A 244 -3.45 4.43 9.15
C SER A 244 -1.96 4.57 9.43
N ILE A 245 -1.28 5.53 8.81
CA ILE A 245 0.15 5.78 9.02
C ILE A 245 0.41 6.18 10.48
N LEU A 246 -0.42 7.05 11.06
CA LEU A 246 -0.28 7.45 12.46
C LEU A 246 -0.50 6.26 13.42
N TYR A 247 -1.50 5.42 13.14
CA TYR A 247 -1.74 4.18 13.87
C TYR A 247 -0.56 3.21 13.78
N GLU A 248 0.01 3.03 12.59
CA GLU A 248 1.15 2.16 12.34
C GLU A 248 2.41 2.65 13.05
N ILE A 249 2.72 3.95 12.97
CA ILE A 249 3.86 4.53 13.68
C ILE A 249 3.67 4.37 15.19
N ALA A 250 2.47 4.64 15.71
CA ALA A 250 2.16 4.49 17.13
C ALA A 250 2.28 3.03 17.60
N SER A 251 1.77 2.07 16.81
CA SER A 251 1.82 0.64 17.14
C SER A 251 3.24 0.08 17.12
N LEU A 252 4.03 0.45 16.11
CA LEU A 252 5.44 0.07 16.02
C LEU A 252 6.26 0.72 17.14
N ALA A 253 6.07 2.02 17.40
CA ALA A 253 6.76 2.71 18.49
C ALA A 253 6.46 2.05 19.84
N TYR A 254 5.19 1.69 20.08
CA TYR A 254 4.78 1.03 21.30
C TYR A 254 5.35 -0.38 21.43
N PHE A 255 5.32 -1.16 20.35
CA PHE A 255 5.91 -2.51 20.31
C PHE A 255 7.42 -2.51 20.58
N VAL A 256 8.11 -1.47 20.12
CA VAL A 256 9.56 -1.32 20.28
C VAL A 256 9.95 -0.75 21.64
N GLN A 257 9.07 -0.06 22.37
CA GLN A 257 9.44 0.73 23.55
C GLN A 257 10.02 -0.09 24.73
N GLU A 258 9.55 -1.32 24.93
CA GLU A 258 9.78 -2.11 26.16
C GLU A 258 11.22 -2.59 26.47
N PRO A 259 12.23 -2.62 25.57
CA PRO A 259 13.61 -2.91 25.95
C PRO A 259 14.56 -1.70 25.97
N PHE A 260 14.17 -0.51 25.48
CA PHE A 260 15.12 0.56 25.16
C PHE A 260 15.12 1.76 26.10
N PHE A 261 14.01 2.01 26.78
CA PHE A 261 13.85 3.20 27.61
C PHE A 261 13.86 2.80 29.09
N SER A 262 14.97 3.07 29.78
CA SER A 262 15.12 2.79 31.22
C SER A 262 14.91 4.03 32.10
N ASP A 263 14.79 5.22 31.50
CA ASP A 263 14.56 6.48 32.20
C ASP A 263 13.06 6.80 32.20
N ALA A 264 12.49 7.02 33.39
CA ALA A 264 11.07 7.30 33.59
C ALA A 264 10.56 8.53 32.82
N VAL A 265 11.41 9.55 32.61
CA VAL A 265 11.01 10.74 31.84
C VAL A 265 10.90 10.41 30.35
N VAL A 266 11.84 9.61 29.84
CA VAL A 266 11.87 9.19 28.45
C VAL A 266 10.74 8.20 28.16
N GLU A 267 10.47 7.30 29.10
CA GLU A 267 9.33 6.38 29.04
C GLU A 267 8.01 7.15 28.99
N SER A 268 7.80 8.13 29.87
CA SER A 268 6.57 8.93 29.92
C SER A 268 6.36 9.76 28.63
N ALA A 269 7.41 10.41 28.14
CA ALA A 269 7.35 11.17 26.89
C ALA A 269 7.04 10.26 25.68
N SER A 270 7.64 9.08 25.63
CA SER A 270 7.39 8.11 24.57
C SER A 270 5.98 7.52 24.65
N MET A 271 5.46 7.24 25.84
CA MET A 271 4.07 6.82 26.05
C MET A 271 3.06 7.88 25.58
N TRP A 272 3.35 9.16 25.84
CA TRP A 272 2.56 10.26 25.33
C TRP A 272 2.57 10.32 23.80
N GLY A 273 3.74 10.15 23.17
CA GLY A 273 3.87 10.09 21.72
C GLY A 273 3.02 8.98 21.08
N VAL A 274 3.07 7.77 21.65
CA VAL A 274 2.23 6.64 21.22
C VAL A 274 0.75 6.97 21.33
N ARG A 275 0.30 7.45 22.50
CA ARG A 275 -1.12 7.77 22.75
C ARG A 275 -1.60 8.89 21.84
N PHE A 276 -0.78 9.90 21.62
CA PHE A 276 -1.07 10.98 20.69
C PHE A 276 -1.21 10.46 19.26
N GLY A 277 -0.30 9.59 18.81
CA GLY A 277 -0.38 8.96 17.49
C GLY A 277 -1.69 8.20 17.28
N TYR A 278 -2.11 7.40 18.26
CA TYR A 278 -3.41 6.72 18.22
C TYR A 278 -4.60 7.69 18.22
N ALA A 279 -4.57 8.74 19.04
CA ALA A 279 -5.64 9.74 19.12
C ALA A 279 -5.76 10.55 17.82
N ALA A 280 -4.62 10.99 17.27
CA ALA A 280 -4.56 11.70 16.00
C ALA A 280 -5.04 10.79 14.85
N GLY A 281 -4.56 9.53 14.82
CA GLY A 281 -5.03 8.54 13.86
C GLY A 281 -6.55 8.33 13.91
N SER A 282 -7.10 8.22 15.12
CA SER A 282 -8.56 8.12 15.36
C SER A 282 -9.30 9.33 14.78
N ALA A 283 -8.78 10.53 14.98
CA ALA A 283 -9.40 11.76 14.50
C ALA A 283 -9.51 11.78 12.96
N PHE A 284 -8.47 11.34 12.25
CA PHE A 284 -8.51 11.22 10.78
C PHE A 284 -9.58 10.22 10.32
N PHE A 285 -9.71 9.05 10.97
CA PHE A 285 -10.79 8.12 10.63
C PHE A 285 -12.18 8.67 10.93
N VAL A 286 -12.36 9.43 12.01
CA VAL A 286 -13.63 10.10 12.31
C VAL A 286 -13.96 11.12 11.23
N ILE A 287 -13.00 11.93 10.80
CA ILE A 287 -13.18 12.90 9.71
C ILE A 287 -13.54 12.16 8.41
N GLY A 288 -12.80 11.10 8.07
CA GLY A 288 -13.10 10.26 6.90
C GLY A 288 -14.49 9.64 6.95
N GLY A 289 -14.93 9.18 8.12
CA GLY A 289 -16.27 8.64 8.34
C GLY A 289 -17.37 9.70 8.17
N ILE A 290 -17.17 10.92 8.70
CA ILE A 290 -18.10 12.04 8.51
C ILE A 290 -18.21 12.41 7.02
N LEU A 291 -17.09 12.48 6.31
CA LEU A 291 -17.06 12.77 4.87
C LEU A 291 -17.78 11.68 4.06
N SER A 292 -17.54 10.41 4.39
CA SER A 292 -18.22 9.26 3.76
C SER A 292 -19.73 9.30 3.99
N PHE A 293 -20.16 9.70 5.19
CA PHE A 293 -21.57 9.88 5.51
C PHE A 293 -22.20 11.00 4.68
N CYS A 294 -21.51 12.14 4.50
CA CYS A 294 -22.00 13.20 3.63
C CYS A 294 -22.14 12.75 2.18
N GLU A 295 -21.17 12.00 1.65
CA GLU A 295 -21.17 11.47 0.28
C GLU A 295 -22.43 10.63 0.01
N LEU A 296 -22.85 9.82 0.99
CA LEU A 296 -24.04 8.96 0.91
C LEU A 296 -25.37 9.73 0.70
N PHE A 297 -25.48 11.01 1.07
CA PHE A 297 -26.71 11.80 0.90
C PHE A 297 -26.67 12.75 -0.30
N THR A 298 -25.53 12.85 -0.98
CA THR A 298 -25.38 13.69 -2.16
C THR A 298 -25.70 12.96 -3.47
N ASP A 299 -25.72 11.62 -3.44
CA ASP A 299 -26.13 10.76 -4.55
C ASP A 299 -27.59 10.31 -4.41
#